data_AF-A0A2S2CUF6-F1
#
_entry.id   AF-A0A2S2CUF6-F1
#
_cell.length_a   1.000
_cell.length_b   1.000
_cell.length_c   1.000
_cell.angle_alpha   90.00
_cell.angle_beta   90.00
_cell.angle_gamma   90.00
#
_symmetry.space_group_name_H-M   'P 1'
#
loop_
_entity.id
_entity.type
_entity.pdbx_description
1 polymer ?
#
loop_
_entity_poly.entity_id
_entity_poly.type
_entity_poly.pdbx_seq_one_letter_code
_entity_poly.pdbx_strand_id
1 'polypeptide(L)' 'MTLDDWLITTRTKEEAFAALIGVSQASVNRYRHGLRIPRPAVLARIRAATGGAVTAADFLGA' A
#
# COMPACT_ATOMS: atom_id res chain seq x y z
N MET A 1 -4.21 4.41 9.23
CA MET A 1 -3.21 3.33 9.44
C MET A 1 -2.35 3.31 8.21
N THR A 2 -1.03 3.42 8.34
CA THR A 2 -0.17 3.49 7.15
C THR A 2 -0.09 2.13 6.45
N LEU A 3 0.33 2.15 5.18
CA LEU A 3 0.62 0.90 4.47
C LEU A 3 1.73 0.10 5.15
N ASP A 4 2.69 0.77 5.76
CA ASP A 4 3.78 0.12 6.48
C ASP A 4 3.28 -0.63 7.71
N ASP A 5 2.48 0.05 8.55
CA ASP A 5 1.86 -0.55 9.74
C ASP A 5 1.02 -1.78 9.39
N TRP A 6 0.26 -1.70 8.29
CA TRP A 6 -0.59 -2.80 7.86
C TRP A 6 0.22 -4.02 7.43
N LEU A 7 1.31 -3.82 6.67
CA LEU A 7 2.20 -4.92 6.27
C LEU A 7 2.88 -5.57 7.47
N ILE A 8 3.33 -4.78 8.44
CA ILE A 8 3.95 -5.28 9.69
C ILE A 8 2.93 -6.07 10.51
N THR A 9 1.74 -5.51 10.75
CA THR A 9 0.68 -6.11 11.57
C THR A 9 0.18 -7.43 10.98
N THR A 10 0.03 -7.49 9.65
CA THR A 10 -0.40 -8.70 8.95
C THR A 10 0.74 -9.66 8.62
N ARG A 11 2.00 -9.28 8.92
CA ARG A 11 3.22 -10.00 8.52
C ARG A 11 3.27 -10.30 7.01
N THR A 12 2.71 -9.40 6.21
CA THR A 12 2.67 -9.53 4.76
C THR A 12 3.97 -9.02 4.15
N LYS A 13 4.64 -9.87 3.36
CA LYS A 13 5.84 -9.46 2.62
C LYS A 13 5.49 -8.46 1.51
N GLU A 14 6.36 -7.47 1.29
CA GLU A 14 6.16 -6.46 0.23
C GLU A 14 5.96 -7.07 -1.15
N GLU A 15 6.75 -8.10 -1.50
CA GLU A 15 6.67 -8.77 -2.80
C GLU A 15 5.32 -9.43 -3.02
N ALA A 16 4.80 -10.11 -1.99
CA ALA A 16 3.50 -10.76 -2.02
C ALA A 16 2.37 -9.72 -2.16
N PHE A 17 2.45 -8.62 -1.41
CA PHE A 17 1.49 -7.53 -1.53
C PHE A 17 1.56 -6.83 -2.89
N ALA A 18 2.77 -6.63 -3.42
CA ALA A 18 2.97 -6.03 -4.73
C ALA A 18 2.35 -6.88 -5.85
N ALA A 19 2.56 -8.20 -5.80
CA ALA A 19 1.92 -9.15 -6.71
C ALA A 19 0.38 -9.09 -6.59
N LEU A 20 -0.16 -9.02 -5.37
CA LEU A 20 -1.59 -8.92 -5.10
C LEU A 20 -2.24 -7.68 -5.74
N ILE A 21 -1.58 -6.53 -5.69
CA ILE A 21 -2.12 -5.28 -6.27
C ILE A 21 -1.62 -5.03 -7.71
N GLY A 22 -0.82 -5.94 -8.27
CA GLY A 22 -0.31 -5.90 -9.64
C GLY A 22 0.70 -4.77 -9.90
N VAL A 23 1.65 -4.57 -9.00
CA VAL A 23 2.76 -3.61 -9.14
C VAL A 23 4.10 -4.25 -8.76
N SER A 24 5.21 -3.54 -8.96
CA SER A 24 6.52 -4.01 -8.49
C SER A 24 6.71 -3.81 -6.99
N GLN A 25 7.51 -4.65 -6.34
CA GLN A 25 7.89 -4.47 -4.93
C GLN A 25 8.52 -3.09 -4.66
N ALA A 26 9.37 -2.61 -5.57
CA ALA A 26 9.91 -1.25 -5.48
C ALA A 26 8.83 -0.15 -5.51
N SER A 27 7.67 -0.39 -6.13
CA SER A 27 6.54 0.55 -6.09
C SER A 27 5.92 0.57 -4.69
N VAL A 28 5.68 -0.61 -4.10
CA VAL A 28 5.20 -0.74 -2.71
C VAL A 28 6.17 -0.08 -1.73
N ASN A 29 7.47 -0.30 -1.88
CA ASN A 29 8.48 0.34 -1.05
C ASN A 29 8.38 1.88 -1.09
N ARG A 30 8.27 2.49 -2.28
CA ARG A 30 8.08 3.94 -2.41
C ARG A 30 6.78 4.44 -1.79
N TYR A 31 5.71 3.63 -1.85
CA TYR A 31 4.43 3.98 -1.23
C TYR A 31 4.52 4.00 0.29
N ARG A 32 5.19 3.00 0.90
CA ARG A 32 5.41 2.92 2.35
C ARG A 32 6.19 4.12 2.89
N HIS A 33 7.19 4.56 2.15
CA HIS A 33 8.06 5.68 2.56
C HIS A 33 7.55 7.06 2.11
N GLY A 34 6.33 7.16 1.56
CA GLY A 34 5.77 8.44 1.09
C GLY A 34 6.51 9.06 -0.11
N LEU A 35 7.48 8.35 -0.70
CA LEU A 35 8.26 8.81 -1.85
C LEU A 35 7.44 8.91 -3.13
N ARG A 36 6.26 8.26 -3.15
CA ARG A 36 5.34 8.27 -4.28
C ARG A 36 3.91 8.05 -3.81
N ILE A 37 2.98 8.85 -4.35
CA ILE A 37 1.55 8.62 -4.17
C ILE A 37 1.08 7.57 -5.21
N PRO A 38 0.37 6.50 -4.81
CA PRO A 38 -0.15 5.52 -5.75
C PRO A 38 -1.22 6.15 -6.67
N ARG A 39 -1.30 5.69 -7.92
CA ARG A 39 -2.34 6.15 -8.87
C ARG A 39 -3.73 5.69 -8.39
N PRO A 40 -4.83 6.35 -8.78
CA PRO A 40 -6.19 6.00 -8.35
C PRO A 40 -6.55 4.52 -8.53
N ALA A 41 -6.16 3.91 -9.66
CA ALA A 41 -6.39 2.49 -9.91
C ALA A 41 -5.64 1.57 -8.92
N VAL A 42 -4.42 1.95 -8.51
CA VAL A 42 -3.64 1.20 -7.52
C VAL A 42 -4.18 1.42 -6.11
N LEU A 43 -4.61 2.65 -5.79
CA LEU A 43 -5.30 2.96 -4.52
C LEU A 43 -6.55 2.11 -4.33
N ALA A 44 -7.37 1.92 -5.37
CA ALA A 44 -8.54 1.05 -5.32
C ALA A 44 -8.16 -0.40 -4.98
N ARG A 45 -7.07 -0.91 -5.56
CA ARG A 45 -6.56 -2.26 -5.28
C ARG A 45 -5.99 -2.39 -3.86
N ILE A 46 -5.25 -1.38 -3.40
CA ILE A 46 -4.74 -1.32 -2.01
C ILE A 46 -5.92 -1.33 -1.03
N ARG A 47 -6.93 -0.50 -1.26
CA ARG A 47 -8.13 -0.46 -0.40
C ARG A 47 -8.84 -1.81 -0.38
N ALA A 48 -9.01 -2.46 -1.53
CA ALA A 48 -9.62 -3.78 -1.60
C ALA A 48 -8.80 -4.85 -0.88
N ALA A 49 -7.47 -4.91 -1.13
CA ALA A 49 -6.56 -5.88 -0.53
C ALA A 49 -6.43 -5.73 0.99
N THR A 50 -6.60 -4.51 1.51
CA THR A 50 -6.50 -4.21 2.95
C THR A 50 -7.85 -4.18 3.66
N GLY A 51 -8.96 -4.48 2.96
CA GLY A 51 -10.31 -4.39 3.53
C GLY A 51 -10.71 -2.97 3.96
N GLY A 52 -10.12 -1.95 3.35
CA GLY A 52 -10.34 -0.54 3.70
C GLY A 52 -9.49 -0.03 4.85
N ALA A 53 -8.61 -0.85 5.42
CA ALA A 53 -7.70 -0.46 6.50
C ALA A 53 -6.68 0.61 6.09
N VAL A 54 -6.26 0.58 4.82
CA VAL A 54 -5.41 1.58 4.20
C VAL A 54 -6.21 2.30 3.12
N THR A 55 -6.28 3.62 3.22
CA THR A 55 -7.07 4.50 2.35
C THR A 55 -6.17 5.52 1.63
N ALA A 56 -6.75 6.29 0.71
CA ALA A 56 -6.02 7.35 0.02
C ALA A 56 -5.49 8.43 0.99
N ALA A 57 -6.21 8.70 2.08
CA ALA A 57 -5.81 9.69 3.07
C ALA A 57 -4.47 9.32 3.74
N ASP A 58 -4.21 8.02 3.95
CA ASP A 58 -2.97 7.53 4.57
C ASP A 58 -1.72 7.78 3.70
N PHE A 59 -1.87 8.14 2.42
CA PHE A 59 -0.77 8.48 1.50
C PHE A 59 -0.59 9.98 1.26
N LEU A 60 -1.52 10.83 1.75
CA LEU A 60 -1.47 12.27 1.55
C LEU A 60 -0.72 13.02 2.66
N GLY A 61 -0.32 12.32 3.72
CA GLY A 61 0.27 12.92 4.91
C GLY A 61 -0.79 13.55 5.81
N ALA A 62 -0.56 13.46 7.12
CA ALA A 62 -1.08 14.43 8.09
C ALA A 62 -0.18 15.68 8.07
#